data_AF-A0A2T2YQB4-F1
#
_entry.id   AF-A0A2T2YQB4-F1
#
_cell.length_a   1.000
_cell.length_b   1.000
_cell.length_c   1.000
_cell.angle_alpha   90.00
_cell.angle_beta   90.00
_cell.angle_gamma   90.00
#
_symmetry.space_group_name_H-M   'P 1'
#
loop_
_entity.id
_entity.type
_entity.pdbx_description
1 polymer ?
#
loop_
_entity_poly.entity_id
_entity_poly.type
_entity_poly.pdbx_seq_one_letter_code
_entity_poly.pdbx_strand_id
1 'polypeptide(L)'
;MKLRHRIPALAALICVAVIGSGTATAAPPDAPETQLADLIAAGLHPAADGDVPRPILDTGSSSGSGGRVGSHASDAVGEGPETTSYLAAFGYGLTHPDAAPPGANRWDCVPSADHPKPIVLVHGTWLNAYDSFAYMAPKLARAGFCIFAFNYGRSGLLDGGGLGAVLPGRYAVGPIEDSARQLAAFVDRVRATTHSDRVDIVAHSQGAPVADQYLKFDGGAEKVGQLVSFGGTHHGTTLLGMATLGRIITNLGIDILGFYRPLVGPANIQQAVGSPFLNQLNLAGDTVPGVAYTVVASRYDEVMNPVELALLRAGPDAAVDDITLQDGCEQDLSDHLTMMYSPRALSIALHALDPQRYPTLSCSFNPWLVGGGGGL
;
A
#
# COMPACT_ATOMS: atom_id res chain seq x y z
N MET A 1 -43.35 -47.57 34.79
CA MET A 1 -42.98 -46.14 34.78
C MET A 1 -42.97 -45.68 33.33
N LYS A 2 -44.11 -45.27 32.73
CA LYS A 2 -44.78 -43.94 32.81
C LYS A 2 -43.82 -42.78 32.46
N LEU A 3 -44.13 -41.86 31.54
CA LEU A 3 -45.18 -41.76 30.53
C LEU A 3 -44.82 -40.56 29.61
N ARG A 4 -45.04 -40.78 28.31
CA ARG A 4 -45.34 -39.87 27.20
C ARG A 4 -45.84 -38.42 27.49
N HIS A 5 -45.43 -37.53 26.57
CA HIS A 5 -46.24 -36.60 25.75
C HIS A 5 -46.88 -35.35 26.41
N ARG A 6 -46.69 -34.19 25.75
CA ARG A 6 -47.68 -33.39 24.98
C ARG A 6 -47.45 -31.88 25.13
N ILE A 7 -47.35 -31.22 23.97
CA ILE A 7 -47.70 -29.81 23.77
C ILE A 7 -49.23 -29.67 23.97
N PRO A 8 -49.71 -28.53 24.50
CA PRO A 8 -50.75 -27.82 23.75
C PRO A 8 -50.49 -26.31 23.67
N ALA A 9 -50.86 -25.77 22.51
CA ALA A 9 -51.06 -24.35 22.28
C ALA A 9 -52.25 -23.83 23.09
N LEU A 10 -52.18 -22.58 23.53
CA LEU A 10 -53.37 -21.79 23.87
C LEU A 10 -53.24 -20.41 23.22
N ALA A 11 -54.22 -20.08 22.40
CA ALA A 11 -54.47 -18.77 21.83
C ALA A 11 -55.68 -18.14 22.52
N ALA A 12 -55.62 -16.83 22.77
CA ALA A 12 -56.76 -15.91 22.92
C ALA A 12 -56.21 -14.47 22.80
N LEU A 13 -56.41 -13.76 21.68
CA LEU A 13 -57.53 -12.87 21.31
C LEU A 13 -57.81 -11.75 22.35
N ILE A 14 -57.43 -10.49 22.09
CA ILE A 14 -58.13 -9.39 21.35
C ILE A 14 -58.75 -8.36 22.32
N CYS A 15 -58.31 -7.08 22.26
CA CYS A 15 -59.12 -5.88 21.94
C CYS A 15 -58.34 -4.57 22.22
N VAL A 16 -57.98 -3.81 21.17
CA VAL A 16 -58.56 -2.52 20.70
C VAL A 16 -57.92 -1.25 21.27
N ALA A 17 -57.11 -0.64 20.38
CA ALA A 17 -56.90 0.77 20.04
C ALA A 17 -57.22 1.91 21.03
N VAL A 18 -56.23 2.81 21.19
CA VAL A 18 -56.44 4.26 21.07
C VAL A 18 -55.34 4.83 20.16
N ILE A 19 -55.79 5.61 19.17
CA ILE A 19 -55.00 6.35 18.19
C ILE A 19 -54.32 7.52 18.92
N GLY A 20 -53.00 7.63 18.78
CA GLY A 20 -52.22 8.80 19.14
C GLY A 20 -51.21 9.08 18.04
N SER A 21 -51.57 9.94 17.11
CA SER A 21 -50.67 10.49 16.10
C SER A 21 -49.61 11.35 16.78
N GLY A 22 -48.40 10.83 16.90
CA GLY A 22 -47.21 11.55 17.31
C GLY A 22 -45.99 10.97 16.60
N THR A 23 -45.44 11.73 15.65
CA THR A 23 -44.19 11.40 14.98
C THR A 23 -43.04 11.46 15.98
N ALA A 24 -42.62 10.31 16.50
CA ALA A 24 -41.33 10.15 17.17
C ALA A 24 -40.47 9.22 16.30
N THR A 25 -39.66 9.82 15.44
CA THR A 25 -38.50 9.16 14.85
C THR A 25 -37.60 8.71 15.99
N ALA A 26 -37.57 7.40 16.27
CA ALA A 26 -36.54 6.82 17.12
C ALA A 26 -35.19 7.13 16.48
N ALA A 27 -34.31 7.81 17.22
CA ALA A 27 -32.93 8.00 16.81
C ALA A 27 -32.27 6.61 16.62
N PRO A 28 -31.46 6.41 15.57
CA PRO A 28 -30.70 5.18 15.43
C PRO A 28 -29.76 5.00 16.63
N PRO A 29 -29.40 3.76 17.02
CA PRO A 29 -28.41 3.55 18.06
C PRO A 29 -27.11 4.24 17.68
N ASP A 30 -26.52 4.99 18.62
CA ASP A 30 -25.25 5.68 18.41
C ASP A 30 -24.20 4.72 17.83
N ALA A 31 -23.47 5.19 16.82
CA ALA A 31 -22.45 4.42 16.15
C ALA A 31 -21.40 3.90 17.18
N PRO A 32 -20.81 2.71 16.97
CA PRO A 32 -19.79 2.15 17.87
C PRO A 32 -18.62 3.12 18.14
N GLU A 33 -18.34 4.00 17.18
CA GLU A 33 -17.32 5.04 17.24
C GLU A 33 -17.67 6.14 18.26
N THR A 34 -18.95 6.51 18.39
CA THR A 34 -19.44 7.47 19.39
C THR A 34 -19.31 6.89 20.80
N GLN A 35 -19.67 5.61 20.98
CA GLN A 35 -19.49 4.91 22.25
C GLN A 35 -18.02 4.76 22.64
N LEU A 36 -17.13 4.51 21.67
CA LEU A 36 -15.70 4.43 21.90
C LEU A 36 -15.10 5.80 22.29
N ALA A 37 -15.56 6.87 21.65
CA ALA A 37 -15.14 8.23 21.99
C ALA A 37 -15.60 8.64 23.39
N ASP A 38 -16.82 8.28 23.80
CA ASP A 38 -17.34 8.55 25.14
C ASP A 38 -16.58 7.77 26.22
N LEU A 39 -16.22 6.52 25.95
CA LEU A 39 -15.38 5.70 26.83
C LEU A 39 -13.95 6.26 26.96
N ILE A 40 -13.38 6.77 25.87
CA ILE A 40 -12.06 7.43 25.88
C ILE A 40 -12.14 8.75 26.64
N ALA A 41 -13.17 9.56 26.40
CA ALA A 41 -13.39 10.84 27.09
C ALA A 41 -13.58 10.65 28.61
N ALA A 42 -14.25 9.59 29.03
CA ALA A 42 -14.43 9.25 30.45
C ALA A 42 -13.12 8.85 31.15
N GLY A 43 -12.09 8.47 30.40
CA GLY A 43 -10.77 8.07 30.92
C GLY A 43 -9.69 9.16 30.88
N LEU A 44 -9.99 10.34 30.35
CA LEU A 44 -9.00 11.43 30.23
C LEU A 44 -8.99 12.31 31.48
N HIS A 45 -7.81 12.49 32.07
CA HIS A 45 -7.59 13.46 33.13
C HIS A 45 -7.35 14.86 32.55
N PRO A 46 -7.83 15.94 33.21
CA PRO A 46 -7.52 17.31 32.78
C PRO A 46 -6.01 17.55 32.75
N ALA A 47 -5.55 18.28 31.73
CA ALA A 47 -4.19 18.81 31.68
C ALA A 47 -3.95 19.85 32.79
N ALA A 48 -2.69 20.19 33.05
CA ALA A 48 -2.29 21.07 34.15
C ALA A 48 -2.83 22.51 34.02
N ASP A 49 -3.28 22.91 32.84
CA ASP A 49 -3.94 24.18 32.52
C ASP A 49 -5.49 24.11 32.63
N GLY A 50 -6.05 22.95 32.97
CA GLY A 50 -7.48 22.73 33.13
C GLY A 50 -8.21 22.29 31.85
N ASP A 51 -7.49 22.17 30.72
CA ASP A 51 -8.09 21.67 29.48
C ASP A 51 -8.26 20.15 29.52
N VAL A 52 -9.47 19.68 29.21
CA VAL A 52 -9.74 18.25 29.02
C VAL A 52 -9.66 17.96 27.52
N PRO A 53 -8.70 17.15 27.05
CA PRO A 53 -8.60 16.80 25.64
C PRO A 53 -9.91 16.13 25.20
N ARG A 54 -10.56 16.67 24.16
CA ARG A 54 -11.76 16.04 23.58
C ARG A 54 -11.33 15.17 22.39
N PRO A 55 -11.84 13.93 22.27
CA PRO A 55 -11.67 13.16 21.06
C PRO A 55 -12.26 13.93 19.87
N ILE A 56 -11.48 14.15 18.82
CA ILE A 56 -11.99 14.65 17.55
C ILE A 56 -12.61 13.45 16.82
N LEU A 57 -13.94 13.36 16.90
CA LEU A 57 -14.76 12.45 16.11
C LEU A 57 -14.98 13.12 14.74
N ASP A 58 -14.29 12.63 13.70
CA ASP A 58 -14.61 12.99 12.31
C ASP A 58 -15.87 12.21 11.90
N THR A 59 -17.02 12.72 12.33
CA THR A 59 -18.34 12.16 11.99
C THR A 59 -18.79 12.72 10.64
N GLY A 60 -18.13 12.27 9.58
CA GLY A 60 -18.79 12.15 8.29
C GLY A 60 -18.16 12.89 7.12
N SER A 61 -18.18 12.17 6.01
CA SER A 61 -18.31 12.66 4.64
C SER A 61 -18.91 14.07 4.57
N SER A 62 -18.08 15.06 4.25
CA SER A 62 -18.55 16.36 3.80
C SER A 62 -18.10 16.59 2.36
N SER A 63 -19.06 16.43 1.45
CA SER A 63 -19.09 17.12 0.17
C SER A 63 -19.27 18.63 0.45
N GLY A 64 -18.19 19.29 0.86
CA GLY A 64 -18.15 20.72 1.12
C GLY A 64 -16.93 21.34 0.44
N SER A 65 -17.15 22.31 -0.44
CA SER A 65 -16.13 23.11 -1.11
C SER A 65 -15.38 24.02 -0.11
N GLY A 66 -14.51 23.43 0.70
CA GLY A 66 -13.34 24.06 1.31
C GLY A 66 -12.12 23.36 0.73
N GLY A 67 -11.11 24.11 0.24
CA GLY A 67 -10.03 23.60 -0.62
C GLY A 67 -9.53 22.22 -0.19
N ARG A 68 -9.70 21.22 -1.06
CA ARG A 68 -9.16 19.87 -0.82
C ARG A 68 -7.66 20.01 -0.60
N VAL A 69 -7.25 19.76 0.63
CA VAL A 69 -5.87 19.46 0.98
C VAL A 69 -5.56 18.10 0.33
N GLY A 70 -5.13 18.13 -0.92
CA GLY A 70 -4.88 16.96 -1.75
C GLY A 70 -3.37 16.74 -1.92
N SER A 71 -2.98 15.50 -2.15
CA SER A 71 -1.60 15.20 -2.52
C SER A 71 -1.36 15.33 -4.03
N HIS A 72 -0.10 15.48 -4.44
CA HIS A 72 0.28 15.53 -5.85
C HIS A 72 1.39 14.52 -6.18
N ALA A 73 1.55 14.25 -7.48
CA ALA A 73 2.65 13.47 -8.02
C ALA A 73 3.68 14.37 -8.71
N SER A 74 4.87 13.82 -8.94
CA SER A 74 5.93 14.45 -9.73
C SER A 74 6.68 13.41 -10.54
N ASP A 75 7.25 13.84 -11.67
CA ASP A 75 8.14 13.01 -12.45
C ASP A 75 9.41 12.68 -11.64
N ALA A 76 9.90 11.45 -11.75
CA ALA A 76 11.25 11.10 -11.33
C ALA A 76 12.21 11.44 -12.48
N VAL A 77 13.21 12.27 -12.22
CA VAL A 77 14.07 12.92 -13.21
C VAL A 77 15.54 12.78 -12.85
N GLY A 78 16.40 12.64 -13.86
CA GLY A 78 17.83 12.42 -13.67
C GLY A 78 18.10 11.02 -13.10
N GLU A 79 18.62 10.11 -13.94
CA GLU A 79 18.98 8.77 -13.49
C GLU A 79 20.03 8.85 -12.36
N GLY A 80 19.72 8.24 -11.21
CA GLY A 80 20.70 8.03 -10.15
C GLY A 80 21.59 6.80 -10.42
N PRO A 81 22.59 6.54 -9.57
CA PRO A 81 23.48 5.39 -9.73
C PRO A 81 22.79 4.05 -9.43
N GLU A 82 23.21 2.97 -10.09
CA GLU A 82 22.79 1.62 -9.70
C GLU A 82 23.46 1.26 -8.37
N THR A 83 22.69 0.72 -7.43
CA THR A 83 23.19 0.29 -6.11
C THR A 83 22.60 -1.07 -5.73
N THR A 84 23.37 -1.82 -4.95
CA THR A 84 23.01 -3.14 -4.42
C THR A 84 22.60 -3.10 -2.94
N SER A 85 22.65 -1.92 -2.32
CA SER A 85 22.27 -1.70 -0.92
C SER A 85 21.18 -0.64 -0.83
N TYR A 86 20.14 -0.98 -0.05
CA TYR A 86 19.05 -0.07 0.28
C TYR A 86 19.57 1.19 0.98
N LEU A 87 20.49 1.04 1.94
CA LEU A 87 21.01 2.17 2.72
C LEU A 87 21.72 3.21 1.84
N ALA A 88 22.51 2.74 0.88
CA ALA A 88 23.17 3.62 -0.08
C ALA A 88 22.14 4.32 -0.99
N ALA A 89 21.10 3.61 -1.42
CA ALA A 89 20.03 4.18 -2.23
C ALA A 89 19.24 5.25 -1.46
N PHE A 90 18.85 4.92 -0.23
CA PHE A 90 18.13 5.80 0.67
C PHE A 90 18.93 7.09 0.93
N GLY A 91 20.21 6.98 1.27
CA GLY A 91 21.10 8.13 1.48
C GLY A 91 21.23 9.01 0.24
N TYR A 92 21.32 8.42 -0.96
CA TYR A 92 21.32 9.17 -2.21
C TYR A 92 19.97 9.90 -2.42
N GLY A 93 18.85 9.22 -2.19
CA GLY A 93 17.50 9.79 -2.29
C GLY A 93 17.25 10.99 -1.36
N LEU A 94 17.94 11.09 -0.22
CA LEU A 94 17.85 12.30 0.63
C LEU A 94 18.45 13.55 -0.02
N THR A 95 19.43 13.38 -0.91
CA THR A 95 20.10 14.49 -1.60
C THR A 95 19.60 14.69 -3.03
N HIS A 96 18.97 13.66 -3.60
CA HIS A 96 18.38 13.65 -4.93
C HIS A 96 16.94 13.11 -4.84
N PRO A 97 16.02 13.84 -4.20
CA PRO A 97 14.71 13.33 -3.80
C PRO A 97 13.78 12.95 -4.96
N ASP A 98 14.07 13.48 -6.15
CA ASP A 98 13.32 13.21 -7.36
C ASP A 98 14.12 12.40 -8.38
N ALA A 99 15.23 11.77 -8.00
CA ALA A 99 16.01 10.93 -8.92
C ALA A 99 15.15 9.80 -9.52
N ALA A 100 15.39 9.50 -10.80
CA ALA A 100 14.85 8.30 -11.42
C ALA A 100 15.75 7.10 -11.10
N PRO A 101 15.20 5.90 -10.82
CA PRO A 101 16.01 4.69 -10.76
C PRO A 101 16.68 4.45 -12.13
N PRO A 102 17.93 3.96 -12.17
CA PRO A 102 18.68 3.88 -13.42
C PRO A 102 17.97 2.98 -14.45
N GLY A 103 17.97 3.41 -15.71
CA GLY A 103 17.25 2.76 -16.80
C GLY A 103 15.73 3.02 -16.86
N ALA A 104 15.15 3.75 -15.90
CA ALA A 104 13.75 4.16 -15.95
C ALA A 104 13.55 5.52 -16.64
N ASN A 105 12.32 5.79 -17.07
CA ASN A 105 11.87 7.06 -17.66
C ASN A 105 12.56 7.46 -18.96
N ARG A 106 12.95 6.46 -19.75
CA ARG A 106 13.35 6.63 -21.16
C ARG A 106 12.09 6.71 -22.01
N TRP A 107 11.55 7.92 -22.13
CA TRP A 107 10.27 8.17 -22.81
C TRP A 107 10.29 7.89 -24.32
N ASP A 108 11.47 7.69 -24.91
CA ASP A 108 11.67 7.20 -26.28
C ASP A 108 11.72 5.66 -26.39
N CYS A 109 11.56 4.93 -25.28
CA CYS A 109 11.55 3.47 -25.28
C CYS A 109 10.31 2.94 -26.00
N VAL A 110 10.53 2.00 -26.93
CA VAL A 110 9.48 1.31 -27.68
C VAL A 110 9.40 -0.13 -27.19
N PRO A 111 8.28 -0.56 -26.57
CA PRO A 111 8.08 -1.95 -26.16
C PRO A 111 8.24 -2.92 -27.35
N SER A 112 8.93 -4.03 -27.11
CA SER A 112 9.18 -5.04 -28.14
C SER A 112 7.98 -5.99 -28.29
N ALA A 113 7.99 -6.84 -29.32
CA ALA A 113 6.98 -7.90 -29.45
C ALA A 113 7.07 -8.94 -28.31
N ASP A 114 8.29 -9.17 -27.79
CA ASP A 114 8.51 -10.09 -26.67
C ASP A 114 8.04 -9.48 -25.35
N HIS A 115 8.20 -8.17 -25.17
CA HIS A 115 7.77 -7.41 -23.98
C HIS A 115 6.87 -6.22 -24.38
N PRO A 116 5.61 -6.46 -24.80
CA PRO A 116 4.75 -5.42 -25.38
C PRO A 116 4.17 -4.44 -24.34
N LYS A 117 4.24 -4.80 -23.05
CA LYS A 117 3.73 -3.98 -21.95
C LYS A 117 4.91 -3.29 -21.24
N PRO A 118 4.95 -1.96 -21.16
CA PRO A 118 5.92 -1.27 -20.31
C PRO A 118 5.59 -1.52 -18.84
N ILE A 119 6.60 -1.37 -17.99
CA ILE A 119 6.49 -1.59 -16.55
C ILE A 119 6.42 -0.24 -15.84
N VAL A 120 5.44 -0.08 -14.96
CA VAL A 120 5.32 1.06 -14.05
C VAL A 120 5.72 0.65 -12.64
N LEU A 121 6.70 1.35 -12.06
CA LEU A 121 7.24 1.11 -10.72
C LEU A 121 6.55 2.03 -9.70
N VAL A 122 6.05 1.46 -8.61
CA VAL A 122 5.27 2.18 -7.57
C VAL A 122 5.92 1.98 -6.19
N HIS A 123 6.50 3.05 -5.65
CA HIS A 123 7.30 3.03 -4.43
C HIS A 123 6.46 2.88 -3.15
N GLY A 124 7.12 2.68 -2.00
CA GLY A 124 6.47 2.51 -0.69
C GLY A 124 6.31 3.80 0.12
N THR A 125 5.76 3.66 1.34
CA THR A 125 5.59 4.75 2.33
C THR A 125 6.95 5.33 2.74
N TRP A 126 7.07 6.66 2.76
CA TRP A 126 8.32 7.35 3.11
C TRP A 126 9.51 6.93 2.25
N LEU A 127 9.25 6.56 1.00
CA LEU A 127 10.24 6.26 -0.04
C LEU A 127 9.99 7.16 -1.26
N ASN A 128 10.84 7.02 -2.27
CA ASN A 128 10.69 7.63 -3.58
C ASN A 128 10.99 6.59 -4.68
N ALA A 129 10.79 6.99 -5.94
CA ALA A 129 11.02 6.15 -7.10
C ALA A 129 12.43 5.55 -7.15
N TYR A 130 13.45 6.31 -6.74
CA TYR A 130 14.83 5.84 -6.80
C TYR A 130 15.13 4.83 -5.70
N ASP A 131 14.91 5.16 -4.42
CA ASP A 131 15.34 4.28 -3.32
C ASP A 131 14.49 3.01 -3.15
N SER A 132 13.30 2.94 -3.74
CA SER A 132 12.57 1.66 -3.87
C SER A 132 13.13 0.76 -4.97
N PHE A 133 13.74 1.30 -6.03
CA PHE A 133 13.99 0.53 -7.27
C PHE A 133 15.40 0.65 -7.87
N ALA A 134 16.35 1.30 -7.21
CA ALA A 134 17.70 1.52 -7.73
C ALA A 134 18.49 0.22 -8.05
N TYR A 135 18.08 -0.92 -7.48
CA TYR A 135 18.63 -2.23 -7.80
C TYR A 135 17.88 -2.97 -8.91
N MET A 136 16.55 -2.95 -8.87
CA MET A 136 15.69 -3.78 -9.72
C MET A 136 15.49 -3.15 -11.10
N ALA A 137 15.19 -1.86 -11.18
CA ALA A 137 14.92 -1.14 -12.43
C ALA A 137 16.02 -1.30 -13.50
N PRO A 138 17.32 -1.10 -13.21
CA PRO A 138 18.35 -1.24 -14.25
C PRO A 138 18.47 -2.68 -14.78
N LYS A 139 18.12 -3.68 -13.96
CA LYS A 139 18.16 -5.09 -14.37
C LYS A 139 16.96 -5.49 -15.21
N LEU A 140 15.77 -4.97 -14.88
CA LEU A 140 14.59 -5.09 -15.74
C LEU A 140 14.81 -4.36 -17.09
N ALA A 141 15.40 -3.16 -17.07
CA ALA A 141 15.75 -2.45 -18.30
C ALA A 141 16.75 -3.25 -19.16
N ARG A 142 17.79 -3.84 -18.55
CA ARG A 142 18.74 -4.73 -19.25
C ARG A 142 18.11 -6.03 -19.76
N ALA A 143 17.03 -6.50 -19.13
CA ALA A 143 16.24 -7.63 -19.64
C ALA A 143 15.43 -7.26 -20.90
N GLY A 144 15.28 -5.97 -21.19
CA GLY A 144 14.62 -5.47 -22.40
C GLY A 144 13.20 -4.95 -22.16
N PHE A 145 12.83 -4.64 -20.92
CA PHE A 145 11.56 -4.00 -20.59
C PHE A 145 11.69 -2.47 -20.66
N CYS A 146 10.65 -1.77 -21.13
CA CYS A 146 10.56 -0.32 -20.97
C CYS A 146 10.07 0.01 -19.55
N ILE A 147 10.89 0.71 -18.77
CA ILE A 147 10.63 0.96 -17.35
C ILE A 147 10.27 2.43 -17.11
N PHE A 148 9.21 2.67 -16.34
CA PHE A 148 8.74 3.99 -15.94
C PHE A 148 8.50 4.05 -14.45
N ALA A 149 8.86 5.16 -13.81
CA ALA A 149 8.72 5.38 -12.39
C ALA A 149 8.35 6.84 -12.10
N PHE A 150 7.60 7.08 -11.03
CA PHE A 150 7.16 8.41 -10.63
C PHE A 150 7.09 8.51 -9.12
N ASN A 151 7.07 9.74 -8.61
CA ASN A 151 6.84 10.01 -7.21
C ASN A 151 5.38 10.40 -7.00
N TYR A 152 4.76 9.87 -5.95
CA TYR A 152 3.33 10.07 -5.68
C TYR A 152 3.06 10.38 -4.21
N GLY A 153 1.85 10.85 -3.92
CA GLY A 153 1.41 11.07 -2.55
C GLY A 153 2.24 12.15 -1.85
N ARG A 154 2.79 13.11 -2.62
CA ARG A 154 3.52 14.27 -2.07
C ARG A 154 2.49 15.19 -1.41
N SER A 155 2.61 15.34 -0.11
CA SER A 155 1.79 16.27 0.68
C SER A 155 2.70 16.93 1.70
N GLY A 156 2.74 18.26 1.71
CA GLY A 156 3.55 19.01 2.68
C GLY A 156 2.97 18.94 4.09
N LEU A 157 3.72 19.45 5.07
CA LEU A 157 3.25 19.51 6.46
C LEU A 157 1.92 20.29 6.60
N LEU A 158 1.80 21.42 5.88
CA LEU A 158 0.59 22.24 5.85
C LEU A 158 -0.58 21.55 5.12
N ASP A 159 -0.25 20.57 4.27
CA ASP A 159 -1.22 19.77 3.52
C ASP A 159 -1.51 18.43 4.20
N GLY A 160 -1.17 18.30 5.49
CA GLY A 160 -1.47 17.12 6.29
C GLY A 160 -0.54 15.92 6.05
N GLY A 161 0.52 16.03 5.23
CA GLY A 161 1.46 14.94 4.96
C GLY A 161 2.36 14.52 6.13
N GLY A 162 2.22 15.19 7.28
CA GLY A 162 2.94 14.86 8.50
C GLY A 162 4.42 15.28 8.50
N LEU A 163 5.14 14.98 9.58
CA LEU A 163 6.55 15.32 9.74
C LEU A 163 7.45 14.55 8.79
N GLY A 164 7.07 13.34 8.40
CA GLY A 164 7.82 12.55 7.41
C GLY A 164 8.03 13.30 6.10
N ALA A 165 7.06 14.11 5.66
CA ALA A 165 7.13 14.91 4.44
C ALA A 165 8.16 16.06 4.48
N VAL A 166 8.64 16.44 5.67
CA VAL A 166 9.67 17.48 5.82
C VAL A 166 11.02 16.98 5.30
N LEU A 167 11.24 15.67 5.35
CA LEU A 167 12.49 15.07 4.92
C LEU A 167 12.49 14.86 3.38
N PRO A 168 13.51 15.32 2.65
CA PRO A 168 13.55 15.18 1.20
C PRO A 168 13.42 13.72 0.73
N GLY A 169 12.61 13.50 -0.30
CA GLY A 169 12.43 12.19 -0.93
C GLY A 169 11.58 11.22 -0.11
N ARG A 170 10.89 11.70 0.93
CA ARG A 170 9.95 10.90 1.72
C ARG A 170 8.51 11.20 1.29
N TYR A 171 8.05 10.44 0.31
CA TYR A 171 6.74 10.62 -0.30
C TYR A 171 5.77 9.51 0.13
N ALA A 172 4.68 9.30 -0.62
CA ALA A 172 3.62 8.33 -0.27
C ALA A 172 3.02 8.58 1.12
N VAL A 173 2.76 9.86 1.43
CA VAL A 173 2.21 10.31 2.73
C VAL A 173 0.79 10.84 2.63
N GLY A 174 0.38 11.31 1.45
CA GLY A 174 -0.97 11.78 1.16
C GLY A 174 -2.01 10.67 1.03
N PRO A 175 -3.30 11.00 0.84
CA PRO A 175 -4.36 9.99 0.70
C PRO A 175 -4.07 8.97 -0.40
N ILE A 176 -4.32 7.68 -0.13
CA ILE A 176 -4.10 6.59 -1.08
C ILE A 176 -5.01 6.72 -2.30
N GLU A 177 -6.23 7.26 -2.14
CA GLU A 177 -7.14 7.52 -3.26
C GLU A 177 -6.60 8.61 -4.20
N ASP A 178 -5.96 9.66 -3.67
CA ASP A 178 -5.27 10.65 -4.51
C ASP A 178 -4.09 10.00 -5.24
N SER A 179 -3.33 9.17 -4.53
CA SER A 179 -2.17 8.43 -5.05
C SER A 179 -2.57 7.48 -6.19
N ALA A 180 -3.71 6.80 -6.08
CA ALA A 180 -4.25 5.93 -7.12
C ALA A 180 -4.70 6.72 -8.36
N ARG A 181 -5.29 7.91 -8.21
CA ARG A 181 -5.58 8.80 -9.33
C ARG A 181 -4.32 9.34 -10.00
N GLN A 182 -3.28 9.61 -9.23
CA GLN A 182 -1.97 9.99 -9.76
C GLN A 182 -1.34 8.83 -10.56
N LEU A 183 -1.43 7.60 -10.05
CA LEU A 183 -1.03 6.39 -10.78
C LEU A 183 -1.83 6.24 -12.08
N ALA A 184 -3.15 6.43 -12.04
CA ALA A 184 -3.99 6.37 -13.25
C ALA A 184 -3.52 7.34 -14.34
N ALA A 185 -3.26 8.60 -13.96
CA ALA A 185 -2.76 9.61 -14.89
C ALA A 185 -1.36 9.26 -15.44
N PHE A 186 -0.48 8.71 -14.60
CA PHE A 186 0.86 8.29 -15.03
C PHE A 186 0.80 7.09 -15.99
N VAL A 187 -0.03 6.08 -15.69
CA VAL A 187 -0.25 4.92 -16.58
C VAL A 187 -0.81 5.36 -17.92
N ASP A 188 -1.77 6.29 -17.95
CA ASP A 188 -2.30 6.82 -19.21
C ASP A 188 -1.23 7.55 -20.03
N ARG A 189 -0.36 8.32 -19.38
CA ARG A 189 0.79 8.96 -20.05
C ARG A 189 1.78 7.93 -20.62
N VAL A 190 2.11 6.89 -19.86
CA VAL A 190 2.99 5.80 -20.31
C VAL A 190 2.40 5.10 -21.52
N ARG A 191 1.15 4.64 -21.45
CA ARG A 191 0.44 3.97 -22.56
C ARG A 191 0.37 4.85 -23.81
N ALA A 192 0.07 6.13 -23.65
CA ALA A 192 0.00 7.07 -24.77
C ALA A 192 1.36 7.25 -25.46
N THR A 193 2.44 7.27 -24.68
CA THR A 193 3.80 7.46 -25.20
C THR A 193 4.35 6.20 -25.86
N THR A 194 4.11 5.04 -25.26
CA THR A 194 4.63 3.75 -25.77
C THR A 194 3.72 3.08 -26.79
N HIS A 195 2.52 3.63 -27.00
CA HIS A 195 1.46 3.01 -27.81
C HIS A 195 1.05 1.61 -27.33
N SER A 196 1.07 1.39 -26.01
CA SER A 196 0.73 0.11 -25.40
C SER A 196 -0.70 0.08 -24.89
N ASP A 197 -1.41 -1.02 -25.17
CA ASP A 197 -2.78 -1.21 -24.67
C ASP A 197 -2.83 -1.39 -23.16
N ARG A 198 -1.79 -1.99 -22.55
CA ARG A 198 -1.68 -2.22 -21.11
C ARG A 198 -0.26 -2.00 -20.61
N VAL A 199 -0.13 -1.80 -19.32
CA VAL A 199 1.15 -1.82 -18.58
C VAL A 199 1.17 -3.02 -17.62
N ASP A 200 2.35 -3.41 -17.16
CA ASP A 200 2.48 -4.21 -15.93
C ASP A 200 2.97 -3.30 -14.80
N ILE A 201 2.61 -3.62 -13.56
CA ILE A 201 2.97 -2.84 -12.37
C ILE A 201 3.88 -3.66 -11.49
N VAL A 202 4.98 -3.05 -11.04
CA VAL A 202 5.79 -3.58 -9.93
C VAL A 202 5.67 -2.62 -8.75
N ALA A 203 5.15 -3.12 -7.64
CA ALA A 203 4.81 -2.32 -6.47
C ALA A 203 5.56 -2.78 -5.22
N HIS A 204 5.99 -1.83 -4.39
CA HIS A 204 6.61 -2.10 -3.10
C HIS A 204 5.77 -1.52 -1.96
N SER A 205 5.54 -2.29 -0.89
CA SER A 205 4.88 -1.80 0.33
C SER A 205 3.53 -1.14 0.02
N GLN A 206 3.33 0.14 0.38
CA GLN A 206 2.12 0.93 0.06
C GLN A 206 1.78 1.01 -1.42
N GLY A 207 2.76 0.84 -2.32
CA GLY A 207 2.49 0.81 -3.75
C GLY A 207 1.45 -0.26 -4.13
N ALA A 208 1.33 -1.33 -3.33
CA ALA A 208 0.36 -2.39 -3.52
C ALA A 208 -1.10 -1.91 -3.32
N PRO A 209 -1.52 -1.39 -2.15
CA PRO A 209 -2.88 -0.87 -2.00
C PRO A 209 -3.17 0.36 -2.89
N VAL A 210 -2.15 1.13 -3.30
CA VAL A 210 -2.31 2.17 -4.35
C VAL A 210 -2.69 1.55 -5.69
N ALA A 211 -2.02 0.47 -6.09
CA ALA A 211 -2.34 -0.28 -7.30
C ALA A 211 -3.72 -0.94 -7.20
N ASP A 212 -4.07 -1.57 -6.07
CA ASP A 212 -5.38 -2.17 -5.88
C ASP A 212 -6.52 -1.15 -5.98
N GLN A 213 -6.34 0.03 -5.36
CA GLN A 213 -7.30 1.13 -5.43
C GLN A 213 -7.48 1.58 -6.89
N TYR A 214 -6.38 1.73 -7.63
CA TYR A 214 -6.42 2.08 -9.06
C TYR A 214 -7.16 1.03 -9.89
N LEU A 215 -6.85 -0.25 -9.68
CA LEU A 215 -7.47 -1.37 -10.38
C LEU A 215 -8.98 -1.44 -10.11
N LYS A 216 -9.40 -1.25 -8.86
CA LYS A 216 -10.80 -1.44 -8.43
C LYS A 216 -11.68 -0.20 -8.66
N PHE A 217 -11.14 1.01 -8.55
CA PHE A 217 -11.96 2.22 -8.46
C PHE A 217 -11.56 3.35 -9.42
N ASP A 218 -10.32 3.37 -9.93
CA ASP A 218 -9.83 4.48 -10.76
C ASP A 218 -9.52 4.05 -12.22
N GLY A 219 -10.16 2.98 -12.68
CA GLY A 219 -10.19 2.57 -14.10
C GLY A 219 -8.97 1.76 -14.56
N GLY A 220 -8.24 1.13 -13.64
CA GLY A 220 -7.03 0.36 -13.96
C GLY A 220 -7.28 -1.05 -14.53
N ALA A 221 -8.45 -1.65 -14.27
CA ALA A 221 -8.76 -3.03 -14.62
C ALA A 221 -8.43 -3.41 -16.08
N GLU A 222 -8.74 -2.55 -17.04
CA GLU A 222 -8.51 -2.80 -18.46
C GLU A 222 -7.12 -2.39 -18.96
N LYS A 223 -6.39 -1.63 -18.14
CA LYS A 223 -5.11 -0.98 -18.49
C LYS A 223 -3.90 -1.68 -17.89
N VAL A 224 -4.10 -2.67 -17.03
CA VAL A 224 -3.04 -3.42 -16.36
C VAL A 224 -3.12 -4.90 -16.74
N GLY A 225 -1.98 -5.48 -17.12
CA GLY A 225 -1.87 -6.92 -17.37
C GLY A 225 -1.57 -7.70 -16.11
N GLN A 226 -0.59 -7.23 -15.34
CA GLN A 226 -0.11 -7.88 -14.14
C GLN A 226 0.27 -6.88 -13.04
N LEU A 227 0.03 -7.26 -11.79
CA LEU A 227 0.56 -6.62 -10.59
C LEU A 227 1.54 -7.57 -9.91
N VAL A 228 2.82 -7.20 -9.85
CA VAL A 228 3.84 -7.87 -9.04
C VAL A 228 4.11 -7.02 -7.80
N SER A 229 3.74 -7.50 -6.61
CA SER A 229 3.92 -6.75 -5.36
C SER A 229 4.96 -7.40 -4.45
N PHE A 230 5.72 -6.58 -3.74
CA PHE A 230 6.73 -7.00 -2.76
C PHE A 230 6.45 -6.35 -1.41
N GLY A 231 6.27 -7.16 -0.36
CA GLY A 231 5.91 -6.68 0.97
C GLY A 231 4.64 -5.82 0.97
N GLY A 232 3.71 -6.09 0.04
CA GLY A 232 2.55 -5.25 -0.21
C GLY A 232 1.58 -5.22 0.97
N THR A 233 1.09 -4.04 1.35
CA THR A 233 0.13 -3.86 2.45
C THR A 233 -1.33 -4.05 2.01
N HIS A 234 -1.60 -5.09 1.20
CA HIS A 234 -2.92 -5.37 0.61
C HIS A 234 -4.06 -5.45 1.65
N HIS A 235 -3.80 -6.10 2.79
CA HIS A 235 -4.73 -6.16 3.93
C HIS A 235 -4.33 -5.24 5.09
N GLY A 236 -3.39 -4.32 4.84
CA GLY A 236 -2.86 -3.39 5.84
C GLY A 236 -1.82 -3.96 6.78
N THR A 237 -1.21 -3.07 7.55
CA THR A 237 -0.25 -3.35 8.61
C THR A 237 -0.76 -2.81 9.95
N THR A 238 -0.07 -3.12 11.04
CA THR A 238 -0.38 -2.59 12.37
C THR A 238 0.27 -1.22 12.59
N LEU A 239 -0.25 -0.44 13.55
CA LEU A 239 0.43 0.79 14.00
C LEU A 239 1.85 0.51 14.51
N LEU A 240 2.06 -0.68 15.10
CA LEU A 240 3.40 -1.12 15.51
C LEU A 240 4.29 -1.37 14.31
N GLY A 241 3.79 -2.01 13.24
CA GLY A 241 4.52 -2.19 11.98
C GLY A 241 4.93 -0.86 11.35
N MET A 242 4.02 0.11 11.30
CA MET A 242 4.34 1.47 10.84
C MET A 242 5.34 2.18 11.75
N ALA A 243 5.24 2.02 13.07
CA ALA A 243 6.22 2.55 14.01
C ALA A 243 7.59 1.87 13.86
N THR A 244 7.63 0.58 13.55
CA THR A 244 8.85 -0.17 13.25
C THR A 244 9.50 0.35 11.97
N LEU A 245 8.74 0.56 10.90
CA LEU A 245 9.24 1.19 9.68
C LEU A 245 9.83 2.58 9.97
N GLY A 246 9.10 3.42 10.70
CA GLY A 246 9.58 4.74 11.11
C GLY A 246 10.87 4.66 11.94
N ARG A 247 10.97 3.69 12.85
CA ARG A 247 12.19 3.42 13.65
C ARG A 247 13.35 2.92 12.82
N ILE A 248 13.13 2.06 11.84
CA ILE A 248 14.19 1.57 10.95
C ILE A 248 14.79 2.74 10.19
N ILE A 249 13.93 3.56 9.57
CA ILE A 249 14.41 4.74 8.86
C ILE A 249 15.06 5.72 9.85
N THR A 250 14.56 5.81 11.09
CA THR A 250 15.11 6.72 12.10
C THR A 250 16.47 6.31 12.65
N ASN A 251 16.66 5.04 12.94
CA ASN A 251 17.89 4.49 13.50
C ASN A 251 19.07 4.53 12.51
N LEU A 252 18.81 4.87 11.24
CA LEU A 252 19.83 5.20 10.24
C LEU A 252 20.37 6.63 10.38
N GLY A 253 20.02 7.34 11.48
CA GLY A 253 20.57 8.64 11.87
C GLY A 253 19.64 9.83 11.64
N ILE A 254 18.33 9.60 11.48
CA ILE A 254 17.37 10.59 10.94
C ILE A 254 16.07 10.58 11.76
N ASP A 255 15.86 11.52 12.66
CA ASP A 255 14.66 11.54 13.51
C ASP A 255 13.35 11.73 12.72
N ILE A 256 12.61 10.65 12.45
CA ILE A 256 11.27 10.66 11.82
C ILE A 256 10.17 10.45 12.90
N LEU A 257 10.54 10.17 14.14
CA LEU A 257 9.65 9.64 15.20
C LEU A 257 8.93 10.71 16.03
N GLY A 258 8.46 11.78 15.41
CA GLY A 258 7.49 12.68 16.03
C GLY A 258 6.12 11.99 16.22
N PHE A 259 6.03 11.08 17.19
CA PHE A 259 4.89 10.17 17.38
C PHE A 259 3.74 10.86 18.12
N TYR A 260 2.91 11.59 17.38
CA TYR A 260 1.54 11.93 17.76
C TYR A 260 0.62 11.76 16.55
N ARG A 261 -0.60 11.24 16.79
CA ARG A 261 -1.58 10.84 15.75
C ARG A 261 -1.86 11.87 14.62
N PRO A 262 -1.78 13.20 14.80
CA PRO A 262 -2.00 14.13 13.68
C PRO A 262 -0.76 14.39 12.79
N LEU A 263 0.39 13.72 12.99
CA LEU A 263 1.67 14.12 12.39
C LEU A 263 2.31 13.10 11.43
N VAL A 264 1.62 12.03 11.02
CA VAL A 264 2.21 10.96 10.19
C VAL A 264 1.78 10.96 8.72
N GLY A 265 0.74 11.69 8.33
CA GLY A 265 0.20 11.68 6.96
C GLY A 265 -0.98 10.68 6.78
N PRO A 266 -2.02 11.01 5.98
CA PRO A 266 -3.21 10.16 5.78
C PRO A 266 -2.91 8.72 5.38
N ALA A 267 -1.92 8.49 4.52
CA ALA A 267 -1.60 7.15 4.01
C ALA A 267 -1.24 6.16 5.15
N ASN A 268 -0.59 6.66 6.19
CA ASN A 268 -0.17 5.86 7.34
C ASN A 268 -1.36 5.38 8.17
N ILE A 269 -2.41 6.19 8.26
CA ILE A 269 -3.67 5.83 8.93
C ILE A 269 -4.46 4.85 8.05
N GLN A 270 -4.49 5.08 6.74
CA GLN A 270 -5.22 4.24 5.79
C GLN A 270 -4.65 2.83 5.70
N GLN A 271 -3.34 2.65 5.89
CA GLN A 271 -2.72 1.31 5.93
C GLN A 271 -2.95 0.54 7.24
N ALA A 272 -3.53 1.13 8.28
CA ALA A 272 -3.78 0.42 9.52
C ALA A 272 -4.90 -0.63 9.34
N VAL A 273 -4.66 -1.88 9.77
CA VAL A 273 -5.68 -2.95 9.75
C VAL A 273 -7.00 -2.46 10.36
N GLY A 274 -8.10 -2.68 9.63
CA GLY A 274 -9.44 -2.26 10.04
C GLY A 274 -9.78 -0.80 9.70
N SER A 275 -8.89 -0.06 9.02
CA SER A 275 -9.19 1.29 8.55
C SER A 275 -10.42 1.30 7.63
N PRO A 276 -11.20 2.39 7.60
CA PRO A 276 -12.31 2.54 6.66
C PRO A 276 -11.87 2.35 5.20
N PHE A 277 -10.67 2.81 4.86
CA PHE A 277 -10.07 2.64 3.53
C PHE A 277 -9.88 1.17 3.17
N LEU A 278 -9.19 0.38 3.99
CA LEU A 278 -8.94 -1.04 3.69
C LEU A 278 -10.21 -1.88 3.69
N ASN A 279 -11.15 -1.57 4.59
CA ASN A 279 -12.45 -2.24 4.62
C ASN A 279 -13.21 -2.00 3.30
N GLN A 280 -13.15 -0.78 2.76
CA GLN A 280 -13.74 -0.45 1.47
C GLN A 280 -12.97 -1.10 0.30
N LEU A 281 -11.63 -1.04 0.33
CA LEU A 281 -10.75 -1.59 -0.70
C LEU A 281 -10.95 -3.09 -0.91
N ASN A 282 -11.15 -3.83 0.19
CA ASN A 282 -11.22 -5.29 0.19
C ASN A 282 -12.65 -5.83 0.27
N LEU A 283 -13.67 -4.95 0.27
CA LEU A 283 -15.08 -5.34 0.35
C LEU A 283 -15.52 -6.29 -0.77
N ALA A 284 -15.00 -6.07 -1.98
CA ALA A 284 -15.32 -6.85 -3.17
C ALA A 284 -14.38 -8.06 -3.39
N GLY A 285 -13.51 -8.34 -2.42
CA GLY A 285 -12.41 -9.30 -2.56
C GLY A 285 -11.13 -8.65 -3.09
N ASP A 286 -10.10 -9.48 -3.20
CA ASP A 286 -8.72 -9.01 -3.31
C ASP A 286 -8.34 -8.64 -4.74
N THR A 287 -8.90 -9.35 -5.72
CA THR A 287 -8.47 -9.33 -7.11
C THR A 287 -9.52 -8.76 -8.06
N VAL A 288 -9.07 -8.27 -9.20
CA VAL A 288 -9.89 -7.80 -10.32
C VAL A 288 -9.76 -8.79 -11.49
N PRO A 289 -10.88 -9.24 -12.10
CA PRO A 289 -10.82 -10.16 -13.23
C PRO A 289 -9.97 -9.64 -14.38
N GLY A 290 -9.19 -10.53 -15.00
CA GLY A 290 -8.33 -10.19 -16.15
C GLY A 290 -6.99 -9.54 -15.80
N VAL A 291 -6.66 -9.42 -14.51
CA VAL A 291 -5.34 -9.05 -13.99
C VAL A 291 -4.68 -10.27 -13.35
N ALA A 292 -3.41 -10.50 -13.67
CA ALA A 292 -2.58 -11.50 -12.98
C ALA A 292 -1.87 -10.86 -11.77
N TYR A 293 -1.73 -11.61 -10.69
CA TYR A 293 -1.11 -11.14 -9.45
C TYR A 293 0.04 -12.07 -9.09
N THR A 294 1.20 -11.50 -8.80
CA THR A 294 2.30 -12.19 -8.12
C THR A 294 2.65 -11.41 -6.88
N VAL A 295 2.55 -12.04 -5.73
CA VAL A 295 2.68 -11.37 -4.44
C VAL A 295 3.83 -12.02 -3.70
N VAL A 296 4.82 -11.22 -3.32
CA VAL A 296 6.02 -11.69 -2.65
C VAL A 296 6.06 -11.12 -1.24
N ALA A 297 6.06 -12.01 -0.27
CA ALA A 297 6.16 -11.66 1.15
C ALA A 297 7.42 -12.28 1.76
N SER A 298 7.96 -11.68 2.83
CA SER A 298 9.12 -12.23 3.53
C SER A 298 8.74 -12.64 4.96
N ARG A 299 9.27 -13.78 5.42
CA ARG A 299 9.15 -14.19 6.83
C ARG A 299 9.88 -13.24 7.78
N TYR A 300 10.84 -12.49 7.26
CA TYR A 300 11.63 -11.51 8.01
C TYR A 300 11.08 -10.09 7.87
N ASP A 301 9.92 -9.90 7.24
CA ASP A 301 9.27 -8.59 7.17
C ASP A 301 8.75 -8.18 8.55
N GLU A 302 9.37 -7.15 9.14
CA GLU A 302 8.98 -6.60 10.43
C GLU A 302 7.89 -5.52 10.37
N VAL A 303 7.55 -5.07 9.17
CA VAL A 303 6.52 -4.04 8.93
C VAL A 303 5.19 -4.72 8.62
N MET A 304 5.21 -5.70 7.74
CA MET A 304 4.03 -6.44 7.30
C MET A 304 3.97 -7.81 7.95
N ASN A 305 3.55 -7.83 9.22
CA ASN A 305 3.47 -9.05 10.03
C ASN A 305 2.07 -9.17 10.67
N PRO A 306 1.40 -10.34 10.56
CA PRO A 306 1.91 -11.60 10.02
C PRO A 306 1.83 -11.69 8.48
N VAL A 307 2.66 -12.58 7.89
CA VAL A 307 2.93 -12.65 6.44
C VAL A 307 1.67 -12.86 5.61
N GLU A 308 0.66 -13.51 6.19
CA GLU A 308 -0.64 -13.79 5.57
C GLU A 308 -1.43 -12.52 5.25
N LEU A 309 -1.11 -11.39 5.90
CA LEU A 309 -1.74 -10.11 5.54
C LEU A 309 -1.24 -9.60 4.18
N ALA A 310 -0.05 -10.00 3.74
CA ALA A 310 0.48 -9.60 2.44
C ALA A 310 -0.13 -10.42 1.30
N LEU A 311 -0.49 -11.68 1.56
CA LEU A 311 -0.96 -12.64 0.55
C LEU A 311 -2.38 -12.34 0.08
N LEU A 312 -2.69 -12.70 -1.17
CA LEU A 312 -3.99 -12.42 -1.79
C LEU A 312 -4.84 -13.69 -1.93
N ARG A 313 -6.15 -13.52 -1.80
CA ARG A 313 -7.15 -14.55 -2.09
C ARG A 313 -7.59 -14.42 -3.54
N ALA A 314 -7.32 -15.46 -4.32
CA ALA A 314 -7.77 -15.52 -5.70
C ALA A 314 -9.30 -15.39 -5.80
N GLY A 315 -9.75 -14.36 -6.51
CA GLY A 315 -11.13 -14.17 -6.92
C GLY A 315 -11.42 -14.90 -8.23
N PRO A 316 -12.68 -14.86 -8.70
CA PRO A 316 -13.03 -15.43 -9.99
C PRO A 316 -12.19 -14.82 -11.12
N ASP A 317 -11.65 -15.67 -12.00
CA ASP A 317 -10.91 -15.28 -13.21
C ASP A 317 -9.69 -14.37 -12.96
N ALA A 318 -9.08 -14.47 -11.77
CA ALA A 318 -7.81 -13.85 -11.43
C ALA A 318 -6.77 -14.92 -11.04
N ALA A 319 -5.61 -14.89 -11.69
CA ALA A 319 -4.48 -15.73 -11.32
C ALA A 319 -3.71 -15.04 -10.18
N VAL A 320 -3.52 -15.73 -9.06
CA VAL A 320 -2.70 -15.27 -7.93
C VAL A 320 -1.59 -16.28 -7.71
N ASP A 321 -0.36 -15.79 -7.68
CA ASP A 321 0.83 -16.53 -7.27
C ASP A 321 1.42 -15.88 -6.02
N ASP A 322 1.12 -16.48 -4.86
CA ASP A 322 1.62 -16.05 -3.56
C ASP A 322 2.95 -16.75 -3.27
N ILE A 323 4.02 -15.98 -3.08
CA ILE A 323 5.37 -16.47 -2.87
C ILE A 323 5.90 -15.96 -1.54
N THR A 324 6.31 -16.87 -0.66
CA THR A 324 7.21 -16.49 0.43
C THR A 324 8.63 -16.45 -0.11
N LEU A 325 9.35 -15.33 0.06
CA LEU A 325 10.68 -15.10 -0.53
C LEU A 325 11.68 -16.23 -0.21
N GLN A 326 11.59 -16.77 1.01
CA GLN A 326 12.43 -17.85 1.50
C GLN A 326 12.08 -19.23 0.93
N ASP A 327 10.93 -19.40 0.27
CA ASP A 327 10.55 -20.68 -0.33
C ASP A 327 11.53 -21.06 -1.46
N GLY A 328 12.24 -22.17 -1.22
CA GLY A 328 13.33 -22.63 -2.07
C GLY A 328 14.63 -21.82 -1.93
N CYS A 329 14.70 -20.86 -1.01
CA CYS A 329 15.90 -20.06 -0.75
C CYS A 329 16.00 -19.52 0.68
N GLU A 330 16.16 -20.41 1.66
CA GLU A 330 16.26 -20.04 3.09
C GLU A 330 17.48 -19.16 3.45
N GLN A 331 18.45 -19.04 2.54
CA GLN A 331 19.61 -18.15 2.73
C GLN A 331 19.30 -16.68 2.41
N ASP A 332 18.15 -16.37 1.79
CA ASP A 332 17.71 -14.99 1.61
C ASP A 332 17.04 -14.47 2.90
N LEU A 333 17.71 -13.57 3.60
CA LEU A 333 17.27 -13.01 4.88
C LEU A 333 16.69 -11.60 4.74
N SER A 334 16.22 -11.24 3.55
CA SER A 334 15.68 -9.90 3.28
C SER A 334 14.45 -9.57 4.13
N ASP A 335 14.42 -8.37 4.70
CA ASP A 335 13.24 -7.73 5.30
C ASP A 335 12.41 -6.93 4.29
N HIS A 336 11.48 -6.14 4.82
CA HIS A 336 10.61 -5.22 4.11
C HIS A 336 11.33 -4.31 3.11
N LEU A 337 12.49 -3.75 3.49
CA LEU A 337 13.22 -2.77 2.68
C LEU A 337 14.28 -3.44 1.80
N THR A 338 14.99 -4.42 2.36
CA THR A 338 16.10 -5.09 1.68
C THR A 338 15.63 -6.10 0.63
N MET A 339 14.37 -6.53 0.65
CA MET A 339 13.77 -7.41 -0.37
C MET A 339 13.82 -6.80 -1.77
N MET A 340 13.65 -5.48 -1.92
CA MET A 340 13.77 -4.81 -3.22
C MET A 340 15.21 -4.79 -3.79
N TYR A 341 16.18 -5.18 -2.96
CA TYR A 341 17.60 -5.30 -3.29
C TYR A 341 18.05 -6.77 -3.40
N SER A 342 17.13 -7.72 -3.28
CA SER A 342 17.42 -9.14 -3.36
C SER A 342 17.51 -9.63 -4.82
N PRO A 343 18.55 -10.41 -5.18
CA PRO A 343 18.59 -11.16 -6.43
C PRO A 343 17.43 -12.17 -6.58
N ARG A 344 16.96 -12.76 -5.46
CA ARG A 344 15.80 -13.66 -5.44
C ARG A 344 14.54 -12.90 -5.85
N ALA A 345 14.28 -11.75 -5.23
CA ALA A 345 13.12 -10.92 -5.53
C ALA A 345 13.11 -10.45 -6.99
N LEU A 346 14.26 -10.02 -7.51
CA LEU A 346 14.40 -9.70 -8.93
C LEU A 346 14.09 -10.91 -9.83
N SER A 347 14.59 -12.11 -9.49
CA SER A 347 14.32 -13.31 -10.29
C SER A 347 12.83 -13.68 -10.30
N ILE A 348 12.11 -13.39 -9.20
CA ILE A 348 10.66 -13.56 -9.12
C ILE A 348 9.96 -12.53 -10.01
N ALA A 349 10.36 -11.26 -9.97
CA ALA A 349 9.80 -10.24 -10.86
C ALA A 349 9.99 -10.63 -12.33
N LEU A 350 11.20 -11.02 -12.73
CA LEU A 350 11.50 -11.46 -14.10
C LEU A 350 10.69 -12.70 -14.50
N HIS A 351 10.56 -13.68 -13.61
CA HIS A 351 9.72 -14.87 -13.85
C HIS A 351 8.25 -14.51 -14.02
N ALA A 352 7.73 -13.62 -13.17
CA ALA A 352 6.35 -13.18 -13.23
C ALA A 352 6.05 -12.47 -14.55
N LEU A 353 6.96 -11.60 -15.00
CA LEU A 353 6.81 -10.74 -16.18
C LEU A 353 7.10 -11.49 -17.51
N ASP A 354 8.02 -12.44 -17.51
CA ASP A 354 8.35 -13.29 -18.67
C ASP A 354 8.78 -14.70 -18.20
N PRO A 355 7.81 -15.59 -17.89
CA PRO A 355 8.11 -16.92 -17.36
C PRO A 355 8.76 -17.85 -18.40
N GLN A 356 8.60 -17.56 -19.70
CA GLN A 356 9.20 -18.38 -20.76
C GLN A 356 10.71 -18.16 -20.83
N ARG A 357 11.15 -16.91 -20.70
CA ARG A 357 12.58 -16.56 -20.72
C ARG A 357 13.24 -16.76 -19.37
N TYR A 358 12.51 -16.57 -18.27
CA TYR A 358 13.02 -16.68 -16.91
C TYR A 358 12.35 -17.81 -16.11
N PRO A 359 12.43 -19.08 -16.54
CA PRO A 359 11.70 -20.19 -15.89
C PRO A 359 12.28 -20.57 -14.52
N THR A 360 13.53 -20.18 -14.22
CA THR A 360 14.23 -20.57 -13.00
C THR A 360 14.41 -19.40 -12.05
N LEU A 361 13.98 -19.65 -10.82
CA LEU A 361 14.12 -18.76 -9.69
C LEU A 361 15.54 -18.83 -9.09
N SER A 362 16.22 -17.68 -8.96
CA SER A 362 17.58 -17.61 -8.41
C SER A 362 17.57 -17.76 -6.90
N CYS A 363 18.55 -18.44 -6.31
CA CYS A 363 18.74 -18.41 -4.86
C CYS A 363 20.10 -17.80 -4.51
N SER A 364 20.08 -16.73 -3.69
CA SER A 364 21.28 -16.01 -3.28
C SER A 364 21.09 -15.45 -1.88
N PHE A 365 22.16 -15.42 -1.11
CA PHE A 365 22.16 -14.75 0.18
C PHE A 365 21.93 -13.24 -0.02
N ASN A 366 21.02 -12.66 0.77
CA ASN A 366 20.84 -11.21 0.90
C ASN A 366 20.60 -10.90 2.39
N PRO A 367 21.38 -9.99 3.01
CA PRO A 367 21.30 -9.76 4.43
C PRO A 367 20.15 -8.82 4.83
N TRP A 368 19.65 -9.03 6.04
CA TRP A 368 18.77 -8.11 6.76
C TRP A 368 19.38 -6.71 6.91
N LEU A 369 18.53 -5.68 6.84
CA LEU A 369 18.72 -4.24 7.05
C LEU A 369 19.71 -3.51 6.13
N VAL A 370 20.78 -4.18 5.70
CA VAL A 370 21.83 -3.57 4.91
C VAL A 370 21.51 -3.67 3.42
N GLY A 371 20.91 -4.78 2.98
CA GLY A 371 20.72 -5.11 1.57
C GLY A 371 22.08 -5.21 0.87
N GLY A 372 22.33 -6.29 0.17
CA GLY A 372 23.65 -6.50 -0.42
C GLY A 372 23.56 -7.60 -1.43
N GLY A 373 22.96 -7.28 -2.58
CA GLY A 373 22.80 -8.19 -3.71
C GLY A 373 24.09 -9.00 -3.89
N GLY A 374 24.03 -10.27 -3.47
CA GLY A 374 25.20 -11.02 -3.06
C GLY A 374 26.27 -11.11 -4.15
N GLY A 375 27.50 -10.86 -3.74
CA GLY A 375 28.71 -11.32 -4.42
C GLY A 375 29.74 -11.70 -3.36
N LEU A 376 30.18 -12.96 -3.37
CA LEU A 376 31.55 -13.30 -2.99
C LEU A 376 32.31 -13.65 -4.27
#